data_AF-K9WS92-F1
#
_entry.id   AF-K9WS92-F1
#
_cell.length_a   1.000
_cell.length_b   1.000
_cell.length_c   1.000
_cell.angle_alpha   90.00
_cell.angle_beta   90.00
_cell.angle_gamma   90.00
#
_symmetry.space_group_name_H-M   'P 1'
#
loop_
_entity.id
_entity.type
_entity.pdbx_description
1 polymer ?
#
loop_
_entity_poly.entity_id
_entity_poly.type
_entity_poly.pdbx_seq_one_letter_code
_entity_poly.pdbx_strand_id
1 'polypeptide(L)'
;MIDSIDEQEGVKLTPGGLKKLGNLVNIKDDTIADAIRQRGGGQGQVNQLRSDYQNLRVGELANLAAEGDTEAETAIKILKQARKKRDKYGNQ
;
A
#
# COMPACT_ATOMS: atom_id res chain seq x y z
N MET A 1 -22.59 -27.81 -15.18
CA MET A 1 -21.47 -27.84 -14.21
C MET A 1 -21.28 -26.42 -13.75
N ILE A 2 -21.52 -26.18 -12.46
CA ILE A 2 -21.33 -24.88 -11.82
C ILE A 2 -19.89 -24.87 -11.33
N ASP A 3 -19.09 -23.90 -11.77
CA ASP A 3 -17.95 -23.42 -11.00
C ASP A 3 -17.80 -21.92 -11.29
N SER A 4 -18.64 -21.14 -10.61
CA SER A 4 -18.38 -19.74 -10.30
C SER A 4 -17.68 -19.72 -8.95
N ILE A 5 -16.35 -19.63 -8.95
CA ILE A 5 -15.56 -19.32 -7.75
C ILE A 5 -14.56 -18.23 -8.12
N ASP A 6 -15.05 -17.00 -7.94
CA ASP A 6 -14.33 -15.75 -7.61
C ASP A 6 -12.80 -15.90 -7.38
N GLU A 7 -11.97 -15.65 -8.41
CA GLU A 7 -10.50 -15.54 -8.29
C GLU A 7 -10.08 -14.19 -7.65
N GLN A 8 -10.70 -13.79 -6.55
CA GLN A 8 -10.16 -12.72 -5.71
C GLN A 8 -9.09 -13.31 -4.78
N GLU A 9 -8.05 -13.90 -5.39
CA GLU A 9 -6.79 -14.25 -4.74
C GLU A 9 -6.13 -12.94 -4.30
N GLY A 10 -6.42 -12.53 -3.07
CA GLY A 10 -5.75 -11.40 -2.45
C GLY A 10 -4.23 -11.62 -2.41
N VAL A 11 -3.46 -10.53 -2.48
CA VAL A 11 -1.99 -10.55 -2.47
C VAL A 11 -1.49 -11.38 -1.30
N LYS A 12 -0.70 -12.41 -1.62
CA LYS A 12 -0.02 -13.24 -0.64
C LYS A 12 1.23 -12.51 -0.14
N LEU A 13 1.25 -12.19 1.15
CA LEU A 13 2.40 -11.53 1.77
C LEU A 13 3.47 -12.57 2.15
N THR A 14 4.72 -12.24 1.86
CA THR A 14 5.87 -12.97 2.43
C THR A 14 6.03 -12.62 3.92
N PRO A 15 6.80 -13.39 4.70
CA PRO A 15 7.14 -13.00 6.07
C PRO A 15 7.80 -11.62 6.15
N GLY A 16 8.58 -11.24 5.13
CA GLY A 16 9.17 -9.92 5.00
C GLY A 16 8.13 -8.84 4.71
N GLY A 17 7.21 -9.07 3.76
CA GLY A 17 6.12 -8.17 3.44
C GLY A 17 5.17 -7.92 4.61
N LEU A 18 4.83 -8.98 5.37
CA LEU A 18 4.08 -8.87 6.63
C LEU A 18 4.77 -7.94 7.62
N LYS A 19 6.08 -8.08 7.81
CA LYS A 19 6.87 -7.19 8.69
C LYS A 19 6.90 -5.76 8.17
N LYS A 20 7.02 -5.55 6.85
CA LYS A 20 7.01 -4.22 6.23
C LYS A 20 5.63 -3.54 6.39
N LEU A 21 4.52 -4.25 6.27
CA LEU A 21 3.17 -3.67 6.44
C LEU A 21 2.76 -3.48 7.89
N GLY A 22 3.08 -4.41 8.79
CA GLY A 22 2.67 -4.36 10.18
C GLY A 22 1.14 -4.32 10.33
N ASN A 23 0.60 -3.22 10.85
CA ASN A 23 -0.85 -3.06 11.04
C ASN A 23 -1.62 -2.68 9.76
N LEU A 24 -0.95 -2.60 8.61
CA LEU A 24 -1.54 -2.24 7.31
C LEU A 24 -1.90 -3.45 6.45
N VAL A 25 -1.90 -4.65 7.02
CA VAL A 25 -2.17 -5.90 6.27
C VAL A 25 -3.60 -5.95 5.73
N ASN A 26 -4.55 -5.26 6.36
CA ASN A 26 -5.94 -5.21 5.92
C ASN A 26 -6.16 -4.43 4.60
N ILE A 27 -5.19 -3.61 4.19
CA ILE A 27 -5.23 -2.85 2.93
C ILE A 27 -4.24 -3.40 1.89
N LYS A 28 -3.74 -4.63 2.10
CA LYS A 28 -2.73 -5.26 1.22
C LYS A 28 -3.21 -5.41 -0.23
N ASP A 29 -4.52 -5.49 -0.43
CA ASP A 29 -5.16 -5.73 -1.72
C ASP A 29 -5.53 -4.43 -2.45
N ASP A 30 -5.45 -3.30 -1.75
CA ASP A 30 -5.69 -1.97 -2.34
C ASP A 30 -4.48 -1.52 -3.16
N THR A 31 -4.73 -0.73 -4.20
CA THR A 31 -3.66 0.00 -4.88
C THR A 31 -3.00 0.96 -3.90
N ILE A 32 -1.68 1.18 -4.05
CA ILE A 32 -0.96 2.10 -3.17
C ILE A 32 -1.51 3.54 -3.25
N ALA A 33 -1.96 3.96 -4.43
CA ALA A 33 -2.55 5.28 -4.62
C ALA A 33 -3.84 5.45 -3.82
N ASP A 34 -4.72 4.45 -3.87
CA ASP A 34 -5.99 4.49 -3.13
C ASP A 34 -5.76 4.34 -1.63
N ALA A 35 -4.86 3.45 -1.23
CA ALA A 35 -4.47 3.28 0.16
C ALA A 35 -3.88 4.56 0.78
N ILE A 36 -3.10 5.35 0.03
CA ILE A 36 -2.64 6.68 0.45
C ILE A 36 -3.82 7.63 0.66
N ARG A 37 -4.76 7.68 -0.29
CA ARG A 37 -5.95 8.56 -0.22
C ARG A 37 -6.86 8.19 0.95
N GLN A 38 -7.19 6.90 1.12
CA GLN A 38 -7.99 6.40 2.24
C GLN A 38 -7.40 6.77 3.61
N ARG A 39 -6.07 6.83 3.69
CA ARG A 39 -5.34 7.22 4.91
C ARG A 39 -5.24 8.74 5.10
N GLY A 40 -5.85 9.55 4.23
CA GLY A 40 -5.84 11.01 4.30
C GLY A 40 -4.63 11.66 3.64
N GLY A 41 -3.90 10.92 2.80
CA GLY A 41 -2.87 11.49 1.94
C GLY A 41 -3.45 12.14 0.69
N GLY A 42 -2.74 13.15 0.16
CA GLY A 42 -3.17 13.88 -1.04
C GLY A 42 -2.44 13.45 -2.31
N GLN A 43 -2.87 13.99 -3.45
CA GLN A 43 -2.27 13.71 -4.77
C GLN A 43 -0.77 14.01 -4.83
N GLY A 44 -0.28 15.01 -4.08
CA GLY A 44 1.15 15.30 -3.99
C GLY A 44 2.00 14.18 -3.35
N GLN A 45 1.40 13.28 -2.56
CA GLN A 45 2.06 12.08 -2.06
C GLN A 45 2.02 10.94 -3.07
N VAL A 46 0.91 10.79 -3.79
CA VAL A 46 0.78 9.82 -4.88
C VAL A 46 1.79 10.14 -6.00
N ASN A 47 1.99 11.43 -6.32
CA ASN A 47 2.95 11.87 -7.33
C ASN A 47 4.43 11.66 -6.94
N GLN A 48 4.73 11.40 -5.67
CA GLN A 48 6.08 11.02 -5.22
C GLN A 48 6.40 9.55 -5.49
N LEU A 49 5.38 8.75 -5.80
CA LEU A 49 5.57 7.36 -6.18
C LEU A 49 6.09 7.29 -7.61
N ARG A 50 6.96 6.31 -7.87
CA ARG A 50 7.30 5.86 -9.22
C ARG A 50 6.00 5.56 -9.99
N SER A 51 5.91 6.01 -11.23
CA SER A 51 4.65 6.03 -12.00
C SER A 51 4.03 4.65 -12.18
N ASP A 52 4.84 3.63 -12.40
CA ASP A 52 4.42 2.23 -12.51
C ASP A 52 4.00 1.62 -11.16
N TYR A 53 4.45 2.18 -10.03
CA TYR A 53 4.09 1.66 -8.71
C TYR A 53 2.73 2.14 -8.25
N GLN A 54 2.20 3.24 -8.82
CA GLN A 54 0.92 3.83 -8.43
C GLN A 54 -0.27 2.85 -8.60
N ASN A 55 -0.15 1.91 -9.54
CA ASN A 55 -1.16 0.90 -9.82
C ASN A 55 -0.89 -0.45 -9.14
N LEU A 56 0.26 -0.61 -8.46
CA LEU A 56 0.57 -1.83 -7.73
C LEU A 56 -0.16 -1.88 -6.40
N ARG A 57 -0.47 -3.10 -5.95
CA ARG A 57 -1.11 -3.33 -4.66
C ARG A 57 -0.10 -3.12 -3.53
N VAL A 58 -0.60 -2.67 -2.39
CA VAL A 58 0.19 -2.41 -1.17
C VAL A 58 0.98 -3.66 -0.75
N GLY A 59 0.40 -4.85 -0.88
CA GLY A 59 1.07 -6.10 -0.54
C GLY A 59 2.21 -6.47 -1.47
N GLU A 60 2.10 -6.15 -2.76
CA GLU A 60 3.14 -6.42 -3.75
C GLU A 60 4.36 -5.54 -3.47
N LEU A 61 4.12 -4.25 -3.26
CA LEU A 61 5.16 -3.29 -2.85
C LEU A 61 5.80 -3.67 -1.52
N ALA A 62 5.04 -4.23 -0.57
CA ALA A 62 5.61 -4.68 0.68
C ALA A 62 6.55 -5.88 0.51
N ASN A 63 6.21 -6.80 -0.38
CA ASN A 63 7.08 -7.93 -0.73
C ASN A 63 8.36 -7.43 -1.41
N LEU A 64 8.25 -6.56 -2.41
CA LEU A 64 9.40 -5.94 -3.10
C LEU A 64 10.31 -5.17 -2.12
N ALA A 65 9.71 -4.38 -1.22
CA ALA A 65 10.46 -3.67 -0.18
C ALA A 65 11.20 -4.61 0.78
N ALA A 66 10.68 -5.82 0.99
CA ALA A 66 11.35 -6.83 1.81
C ALA A 66 12.51 -7.52 1.05
N GLU A 67 12.46 -7.54 -0.27
CA GLU A 67 13.54 -8.04 -1.16
C GLU A 67 14.66 -7.02 -1.37
N GLY A 68 14.46 -5.76 -0.94
CA GLY A 68 15.46 -4.69 -1.00
C GLY A 68 15.17 -3.61 -2.04
N ASP A 69 13.98 -3.60 -2.64
CA ASP A 69 13.56 -2.52 -3.54
C ASP A 69 13.35 -1.21 -2.76
N THR A 70 14.24 -0.24 -3.00
CA THR A 70 14.25 1.07 -2.33
C THR A 70 13.08 1.97 -2.72
N GLU A 71 12.59 1.85 -3.96
CA GLU A 71 11.42 2.59 -4.44
C GLU A 71 10.15 2.05 -3.77
N ALA A 72 10.05 0.72 -3.63
CA ALA A 72 8.94 0.08 -2.96
C ALA A 72 8.95 0.39 -1.46
N GLU A 73 10.13 0.42 -0.84
CA GLU A 73 10.29 0.87 0.55
C GLU A 73 9.85 2.34 0.73
N THR A 74 10.17 3.20 -0.22
CA THR A 74 9.74 4.60 -0.24
C THR A 74 8.22 4.70 -0.36
N ALA A 75 7.60 3.92 -1.24
CA ALA A 75 6.14 3.87 -1.40
C ALA A 75 5.42 3.45 -0.10
N ILE A 76 5.90 2.38 0.55
CA ILE A 76 5.37 1.94 1.85
C ILE A 76 5.58 3.00 2.94
N LYS A 77 6.69 3.74 2.92
CA LYS A 77 6.94 4.84 3.86
C LYS A 77 5.96 6.01 3.65
N ILE A 78 5.71 6.41 2.41
CA ILE A 78 4.73 7.45 2.08
C ILE A 78 3.33 7.05 2.57
N LEU A 79 2.92 5.80 2.32
CA LEU A 79 1.66 5.23 2.81
C LEU A 79 1.53 5.32 4.33
N LYS A 80 2.57 4.91 5.06
CA LYS A 80 2.60 4.98 6.53
C LYS A 80 2.44 6.42 7.01
N GLN A 81 3.10 7.37 6.35
CA GLN A 81 3.07 8.80 6.71
C GLN A 81 1.76 9.51 6.37
N ALA A 82 0.98 9.02 5.39
CA ALA A 82 -0.31 9.63 5.00
C ALA A 82 -1.25 9.84 6.21
N ARG A 83 -1.38 8.83 7.10
CA ARG A 83 -2.20 8.92 8.32
C ARG A 83 -1.78 10.06 9.26
N LYS A 84 -0.46 10.27 9.43
CA LYS A 84 0.07 11.26 10.38
C LYS A 84 -0.29 12.70 9.99
N LYS A 85 -0.54 12.98 8.71
CA LYS A 85 -0.97 14.32 8.27
C LYS A 85 -2.43 14.58 8.60
N ARG A 86 -3.33 13.63 8.34
CA ARG A 86 -4.74 13.78 8.72
C ARG A 86 -4.90 13.91 10.23
N ASP A 87 -4.19 13.12 11.03
CA ASP A 87 -4.28 13.21 12.49
C ASP A 87 -3.64 14.51 13.04
N LYS A 88 -2.67 15.10 12.32
CA LYS A 88 -2.00 16.36 12.70
C LYS A 88 -2.79 17.63 12.28
N TYR A 89 -3.52 17.58 11.17
CA TYR A 89 -4.23 18.74 10.59
C TYR A 89 -5.76 18.59 10.59
N GLY A 90 -6.30 17.41 10.90
CA GLY A 90 -7.73 17.09 10.83
C GLY A 90 -8.54 17.51 12.06
N ASN A 91 -8.17 18.61 12.71
CA ASN A 91 -9.03 19.28 13.68
C ASN A 91 -9.55 20.58 13.05
N GLN A 92 -10.44 20.45 12.06
CA GLN A 92 -11.29 21.52 11.54
C GLN A 92 -12.68 20.96 11.25
#